data_AF-A0AAD1UI42-F1
#
_entry.id   AF-A0AAD1UI42-F1
#
_cell.length_a   1.000
_cell.length_b   1.000
_cell.length_c   1.000
_cell.angle_alpha   90.00
_cell.angle_beta   90.00
_cell.angle_gamma   90.00
#
_symmetry.space_group_name_H-M   'P 1'
#
loop_
_entity.id
_entity.type
_entity.pdbx_description
1 polymer ?
#
loop_
_entity_poly.entity_id
_entity_poly.type
_entity_poly.pdbx_seq_one_letter_code
_entity_poly.pdbx_strand_id
1 'polypeptide(L)'
;MAKKKKKGKKKKKEEPEPDDQYMKMDGMTLEKKLQQLQERLSESKMKRNLIQIEKDMIHDFYSNTNNEIKENCSQIRNYETKMENMEEQHKVMIKVYMQKVKHLEYEHGQSQENVKSTSRNSMTEEEKVNKETEDDMKKDKDEKKIQYGDNDNANLSEIESVEEDLKGKLTEVDEVLNASKKELISNYERKLAKLKKELDLRLKVEIHEIEERKNQHYNDLMKNHEKAFRDMKDYYNDITRENLDLIKANKESLAQVNNNIIINQTEIDTLKITNGELQEPLMKAKNQRKTLKKQLATYEKDQMSLRNAKAQYIVLKKKVEDFTSKKKELDQKMEKIDREKADMYAKFEVACDQLRSKAEYKNTKLDEKLSELEEDHQRKETQLHELIQRSVIDPKTVDEICKRMEEAIEAKNSLLRNLKYSFAHASKAYNDAIRVYEAKLIEFGIPAEELGLELLTTPTSTMPAGLVAA
;
A
#
# COMPACT_ATOMS: atom_id res chain seq x y z
N MET A 1 -44.99 34.66 107.79
CA MET A 1 -45.25 34.36 109.21
C MET A 1 -44.03 33.67 109.82
N ALA A 2 -43.31 34.33 110.72
CA ALA A 2 -42.49 33.71 111.77
C ALA A 2 -42.07 34.80 112.78
N LYS A 3 -42.50 34.65 114.03
CA LYS A 3 -42.30 35.54 115.17
C LYS A 3 -40.83 35.62 115.60
N LYS A 4 -40.42 36.79 116.11
CA LYS A 4 -39.55 37.07 117.30
C LYS A 4 -38.74 38.35 117.01
N LYS A 5 -38.52 39.30 117.93
CA LYS A 5 -38.88 39.44 119.35
C LYS A 5 -38.66 40.92 119.70
N LYS A 6 -39.65 41.54 120.35
CA LYS A 6 -39.43 42.71 121.23
C LYS A 6 -38.35 42.34 122.26
N LYS A 7 -37.27 43.10 122.28
CA LYS A 7 -36.30 43.27 123.38
C LYS A 7 -35.86 44.73 123.25
N GLY A 8 -35.89 45.59 124.23
CA GLY A 8 -36.15 45.49 125.65
C GLY A 8 -35.66 46.83 126.18
N LYS A 9 -36.59 47.68 126.61
CA LYS A 9 -36.33 48.99 127.21
C LYS A 9 -35.60 48.72 128.53
N LYS A 10 -34.27 48.73 128.51
CA LYS A 10 -33.45 48.55 129.72
C LYS A 10 -33.17 49.93 130.29
N LYS A 11 -33.75 50.17 131.47
CA LYS A 11 -33.51 51.28 132.39
C LYS A 11 -32.05 51.72 132.34
N LYS A 12 -31.82 53.03 132.14
CA LYS A 12 -30.67 53.72 132.70
C LYS A 12 -30.58 53.32 134.19
N LYS A 13 -29.54 52.57 134.55
CA LYS A 13 -29.04 52.61 135.93
C LYS A 13 -28.37 53.98 136.05
N GLU A 14 -28.79 54.77 137.03
CA GLU A 14 -27.94 55.83 137.57
C GLU A 14 -26.64 55.15 138.01
N GLU A 15 -25.55 55.48 137.32
CA GLU A 15 -24.22 55.25 137.84
C GLU A 15 -24.05 56.20 139.03
N PRO A 16 -23.51 55.71 140.17
CA PRO A 16 -23.21 56.56 141.30
C PRO A 16 -22.29 57.70 140.83
N GLU A 17 -22.61 58.93 141.22
CA GLU A 17 -21.69 60.05 141.05
C GLU A 17 -20.31 59.62 141.57
N PRO A 18 -19.26 59.62 140.73
CA PRO A 18 -17.94 59.26 141.18
C PRO A 18 -17.54 60.25 142.26
N ASP A 19 -17.14 59.73 143.43
CA ASP A 19 -16.59 60.51 144.54
C ASP A 19 -15.56 61.51 143.97
N ASP A 20 -15.86 62.80 144.09
CA ASP A 20 -15.17 63.87 143.39
C ASP A 20 -13.78 64.08 144.01
N GLN A 21 -12.85 63.21 143.62
CA GLN A 21 -11.44 63.24 144.02
C GLN A 21 -10.74 64.55 143.64
N TYR A 22 -11.41 65.44 142.90
CA TYR A 22 -10.90 66.75 142.54
C TYR A 22 -11.11 67.80 143.65
N MET A 23 -12.09 67.64 144.54
CA MET A 23 -12.36 68.58 145.65
C MET A 23 -11.31 68.54 146.79
N LYS A 24 -10.41 67.56 146.79
CA LYS A 24 -9.35 67.37 147.82
C LYS A 24 -7.94 67.68 147.31
N MET A 25 -7.79 68.15 146.08
CA MET A 25 -6.49 68.45 145.47
C MET A 25 -6.21 69.94 145.44
N ASP A 26 -4.94 70.33 145.60
CA ASP A 26 -4.50 71.72 145.51
C ASP A 26 -4.69 72.27 144.07
N GLY A 27 -4.96 73.57 143.92
CA GLY A 27 -5.45 74.20 142.68
C GLY A 27 -4.54 73.97 141.45
N MET A 28 -3.23 73.92 141.66
CA MET A 28 -2.23 73.62 140.62
C MET A 28 -2.35 72.20 140.05
N THR A 29 -2.78 71.23 140.85
CA THR A 29 -2.95 69.82 140.45
C THR A 29 -4.20 69.62 139.61
N LEU A 30 -5.24 70.41 139.85
CA LEU A 30 -6.49 70.43 139.11
C LEU A 30 -6.29 70.97 137.69
N GLU A 31 -5.56 72.07 137.52
CA GLU A 31 -5.25 72.64 136.19
C GLU A 31 -4.44 71.68 135.32
N LYS A 32 -3.44 70.99 135.89
CA LYS A 32 -2.68 69.96 135.17
C LYS A 32 -3.55 68.77 134.75
N LYS A 33 -4.46 68.30 135.61
CA LYS A 33 -5.41 67.25 135.22
C LYS A 33 -6.41 67.73 134.16
N LEU A 34 -6.84 68.99 134.22
CA LEU A 34 -7.74 69.57 133.22
C LEU A 34 -7.07 69.66 131.84
N GLN A 35 -5.81 70.09 131.78
CA GLN A 35 -5.00 70.01 130.55
C GLN A 35 -4.84 68.57 130.04
N GLN A 36 -4.51 67.61 130.91
CA GLN A 36 -4.41 66.19 130.52
C GLN A 36 -5.74 65.63 129.99
N LEU A 37 -6.87 66.02 130.58
CA LEU A 37 -8.19 65.60 130.11
C LEU A 37 -8.57 66.27 128.79
N GLN A 38 -8.22 67.53 128.58
CA GLN A 38 -8.41 68.23 127.30
C GLN A 38 -7.55 67.60 126.19
N GLU A 39 -6.30 67.25 126.49
CA GLU A 39 -5.40 66.57 125.57
C GLU A 39 -5.92 65.16 125.23
N ARG A 40 -6.35 64.38 126.24
CA ARG A 40 -7.02 63.09 126.02
C ARG A 40 -8.30 63.21 125.20
N LEU A 41 -9.09 64.27 125.42
CA LEU A 41 -10.29 64.54 124.64
C LEU A 41 -9.93 64.87 123.17
N SER A 42 -8.87 65.64 122.95
CA SER A 42 -8.36 65.96 121.62
C SER A 42 -7.86 64.71 120.88
N GLU A 43 -7.02 63.90 121.54
CA GLU A 43 -6.56 62.62 120.99
C GLU A 43 -7.71 61.68 120.66
N SER A 44 -8.70 61.58 121.55
CA SER A 44 -9.88 60.74 121.34
C SER A 44 -10.71 61.21 120.14
N LYS A 45 -10.85 62.54 119.96
CA LYS A 45 -11.49 63.12 118.77
C LYS A 45 -10.71 62.82 117.49
N MET A 46 -9.38 62.91 117.52
CA MET A 46 -8.52 62.59 116.38
C MET A 46 -8.60 61.10 116.01
N LYS A 47 -8.53 60.20 116.99
CA LYS A 47 -8.71 58.75 116.80
C LYS A 47 -10.09 58.43 116.23
N ARG A 48 -11.16 59.07 116.71
CA ARG A 48 -12.51 58.89 116.16
C ARG A 48 -12.58 59.32 114.70
N ASN A 49 -11.97 60.45 114.34
CA ASN A 49 -11.94 60.95 112.97
C ASN A 49 -11.16 59.98 112.06
N LEU A 50 -9.99 59.53 112.49
CA LEU A 50 -9.19 58.53 111.77
C LEU A 50 -10.00 57.24 111.50
N ILE A 51 -10.63 56.69 112.54
CA ILE A 51 -11.46 55.48 112.42
C ILE A 51 -12.65 55.73 111.47
N GLN A 52 -13.20 56.94 111.43
CA GLN A 52 -14.30 57.27 110.52
C GLN A 52 -13.82 57.30 109.06
N ILE A 53 -12.66 57.91 108.79
CA ILE A 53 -12.05 57.90 107.46
C ILE A 53 -11.71 56.48 107.02
N GLU A 54 -11.10 55.67 107.90
CA GLU A 54 -10.78 54.27 107.61
C GLU A 54 -12.04 53.46 107.32
N LYS A 55 -13.11 53.65 108.10
CA LYS A 55 -14.39 52.99 107.88
C LYS A 55 -14.98 53.36 106.52
N ASP A 56 -14.98 54.64 106.17
CA ASP A 56 -15.54 55.12 104.90
C ASP A 56 -14.69 54.62 103.71
N MET A 57 -13.36 54.63 103.84
CA MET A 57 -12.43 54.05 102.85
C MET A 57 -12.65 52.54 102.65
N ILE A 58 -12.81 51.78 103.74
CA ILE A 58 -13.10 50.34 103.67
C ILE A 58 -14.47 50.11 103.02
N HIS A 59 -15.46 50.97 103.30
CA HIS A 59 -16.78 50.89 102.68
C HIS A 59 -16.72 51.15 101.17
N ASP A 60 -15.96 52.14 100.74
CA ASP A 60 -15.75 52.45 99.31
C ASP A 60 -15.03 51.30 98.60
N PHE A 61 -13.95 50.76 99.18
CA PHE A 61 -13.27 49.58 98.62
C PHE A 61 -14.20 48.38 98.53
N TYR A 62 -15.00 48.11 99.56
CA TYR A 62 -15.99 47.04 99.54
C TYR A 62 -17.06 47.27 98.46
N SER A 63 -17.55 48.49 98.30
CA SER A 63 -18.56 48.85 97.28
C SER A 63 -17.99 48.67 95.87
N ASN A 64 -16.79 49.20 95.62
CA ASN A 64 -16.11 49.11 94.33
C ASN A 64 -15.81 47.67 93.95
N THR A 65 -15.17 46.90 94.85
CA THR A 65 -14.88 45.48 94.59
C THR A 65 -16.15 44.66 94.37
N ASN A 66 -17.23 44.94 95.09
CA ASN A 66 -18.52 44.27 94.86
C ASN A 66 -19.14 44.65 93.50
N ASN A 67 -18.97 45.89 93.05
CA ASN A 67 -19.42 46.30 91.72
C ASN A 67 -18.57 45.65 90.62
N GLU A 68 -17.25 45.58 90.77
CA GLU A 68 -16.34 44.87 89.85
C GLU A 68 -16.68 43.38 89.78
N ILE A 69 -16.97 42.74 90.92
CA ILE A 69 -17.42 41.34 90.94
C ILE A 69 -18.72 41.17 90.14
N LYS A 70 -19.70 42.07 90.31
CA LYS A 70 -20.96 42.03 89.55
C LYS A 70 -20.75 42.24 88.06
N GLU A 71 -19.85 43.14 87.68
CA GLU A 71 -19.51 43.39 86.28
C GLU A 71 -18.84 42.15 85.66
N ASN A 72 -17.83 41.59 86.33
CA ASN A 72 -17.15 40.37 85.88
C ASN A 72 -18.12 39.18 85.80
N CYS A 73 -19.01 39.00 86.78
CA CYS A 73 -20.06 37.97 86.70
C CYS A 73 -21.00 38.19 85.50
N SER A 74 -21.35 39.43 85.19
CA SER A 74 -22.17 39.76 84.01
C SER A 74 -21.43 39.46 82.71
N GLN A 75 -20.13 39.78 82.63
CA GLN A 75 -19.30 39.46 81.48
C GLN A 75 -19.16 37.95 81.26
N ILE A 76 -18.92 37.17 82.33
CA ILE A 76 -18.84 35.71 82.26
C ILE A 76 -20.14 35.13 81.69
N ARG A 77 -21.30 35.56 82.20
CA ARG A 77 -22.60 35.12 81.67
C ARG A 77 -22.79 35.47 80.20
N ASN A 78 -22.38 36.66 79.78
CA ASN A 78 -22.46 37.04 78.38
C ASN A 78 -21.58 36.15 77.49
N TYR A 79 -20.38 35.78 77.97
CA TYR A 79 -19.51 34.84 77.26
C TYR A 79 -20.09 33.42 77.22
N GLU A 80 -20.70 32.93 78.30
CA GLU A 80 -21.41 31.65 78.32
C GLU A 80 -22.54 31.62 77.29
N THR A 81 -23.40 32.65 77.27
CA THR A 81 -24.48 32.76 76.26
C THR A 81 -23.91 32.83 74.83
N LYS A 82 -22.80 33.54 74.62
CA LYS A 82 -22.16 33.60 73.29
C LYS A 82 -21.62 32.23 72.87
N MET A 83 -21.04 31.49 73.81
CA MET A 83 -20.53 30.14 73.57
C MET A 83 -21.66 29.18 73.20
N GLU A 84 -22.76 29.19 73.95
CA GLU A 84 -23.97 28.39 73.65
C GLU A 84 -24.52 28.69 72.26
N ASN A 85 -24.66 29.97 71.91
CA ASN A 85 -25.12 30.38 70.58
C ASN A 85 -24.19 29.87 69.45
N MET A 86 -22.87 29.91 69.65
CA MET A 86 -21.91 29.39 68.66
C MET A 86 -22.01 27.87 68.52
N GLU A 87 -22.20 27.14 69.62
CA GLU A 87 -22.41 25.68 69.57
C GLU A 87 -23.71 25.30 68.86
N GLU A 88 -24.80 26.02 69.10
CA GLU A 88 -26.06 25.82 68.40
C GLU A 88 -25.95 26.07 66.90
N GLN A 89 -25.31 27.18 66.52
CA GLN A 89 -25.02 27.49 65.11
C GLN A 89 -24.17 26.40 64.47
N HIS A 90 -23.13 25.91 65.15
CA HIS A 90 -22.29 24.83 64.65
C HIS A 90 -23.08 23.53 64.47
N LYS A 91 -23.97 23.17 65.42
CA LYS A 91 -24.85 21.99 65.29
C LYS A 91 -25.79 22.10 64.09
N VAL A 92 -26.35 23.28 63.82
CA VAL A 92 -27.18 23.52 62.63
C VAL A 92 -26.34 23.39 61.36
N MET A 93 -25.15 23.98 61.34
CA MET A 93 -24.24 23.94 60.20
C MET A 93 -23.82 22.50 59.83
N ILE A 94 -23.53 21.66 60.83
CA ILE A 94 -23.26 20.23 60.62
C ILE A 94 -24.46 19.52 59.95
N LYS A 95 -25.69 19.78 60.40
CA LYS A 95 -26.90 19.17 59.81
C LYS A 95 -27.08 19.59 58.35
N VAL A 96 -26.86 20.87 58.04
CA VAL A 96 -26.93 21.38 56.66
C VAL A 96 -25.85 20.74 55.80
N TYR A 97 -24.62 20.62 56.29
CA TYR A 97 -23.55 19.96 55.56
C TYR A 97 -23.84 18.47 55.33
N MET A 98 -24.35 17.75 56.32
CA MET A 98 -24.78 16.36 56.13
C MET A 98 -25.86 16.22 55.06
N GLN A 99 -26.86 17.11 55.04
CA GLN A 99 -27.88 17.11 53.99
C GLN A 99 -27.28 17.40 52.62
N LYS A 100 -26.35 18.35 52.54
CA LYS A 100 -25.65 18.68 51.29
C LYS A 100 -24.82 17.49 50.77
N VAL A 101 -24.13 16.76 51.64
CA VAL A 101 -23.40 15.54 51.27
C VAL A 101 -24.35 14.47 50.74
N LYS A 102 -25.47 14.20 51.45
CA LYS A 102 -26.47 13.23 50.97
C LYS A 102 -27.05 13.59 49.61
N HIS A 103 -27.31 14.88 49.37
CA HIS A 103 -27.80 15.34 48.08
C HIS A 103 -26.75 15.15 46.98
N LEU A 104 -25.49 15.50 47.24
CA LEU A 104 -24.38 15.28 46.30
C LEU A 104 -24.17 13.79 46.00
N GLU A 105 -24.26 12.91 47.00
CA GLU A 105 -24.18 11.46 46.79
C GLU A 105 -25.32 10.94 45.91
N TYR A 106 -26.54 11.43 46.13
CA TYR A 106 -27.70 11.07 45.31
C TYR A 106 -27.54 11.58 43.87
N GLU A 107 -27.17 12.85 43.68
CA GLU A 107 -26.92 13.42 42.36
C GLU A 107 -25.79 12.69 41.63
N HIS A 108 -24.72 12.31 42.35
CA HIS A 108 -23.65 11.52 41.79
C HIS A 108 -24.13 10.13 41.35
N GLY A 109 -24.94 9.45 42.18
CA GLY A 109 -25.55 8.17 41.84
C GLY A 109 -26.42 8.26 40.57
N GLN A 110 -27.30 9.26 40.50
CA GLN A 110 -28.13 9.51 39.32
C GLN A 110 -27.28 9.82 38.08
N SER A 111 -26.22 10.62 38.24
CA SER A 111 -25.31 10.92 37.14
C SER A 111 -24.58 9.68 36.64
N GLN A 112 -24.14 8.79 37.53
CA GLN A 112 -23.51 7.53 37.13
C GLN A 112 -24.49 6.61 36.38
N GLU A 113 -25.74 6.52 36.83
CA GLU A 113 -26.76 5.70 36.19
C GLU A 113 -27.13 6.25 34.81
N ASN A 114 -27.25 7.57 34.69
CA ASN A 114 -27.45 8.24 33.40
C ASN A 114 -26.29 7.96 32.44
N VAL A 115 -25.03 8.11 32.88
CA VAL A 115 -23.86 7.81 32.03
C VAL A 115 -23.85 6.34 31.58
N LYS A 116 -24.18 5.40 32.47
CA LYS A 116 -24.29 3.97 32.11
C LYS A 116 -25.40 3.72 31.10
N SER A 117 -26.55 4.35 31.27
CA SER A 117 -27.69 4.25 30.34
C SER A 117 -27.34 4.82 28.96
N THR A 118 -26.80 6.03 28.91
CA THR A 118 -26.34 6.67 27.67
C THR A 118 -25.27 5.84 26.97
N SER A 119 -24.30 5.30 27.72
CA SER A 119 -23.26 4.43 27.16
C SER A 119 -23.84 3.15 26.55
N ARG A 120 -24.81 2.49 27.21
CA ARG A 120 -25.49 1.31 26.64
C ARG A 120 -26.24 1.65 25.37
N ASN A 121 -27.00 2.75 25.36
CA ASN A 121 -27.76 3.17 24.18
C ASN A 121 -26.83 3.51 23.01
N SER A 122 -25.69 4.17 23.29
CA SER A 122 -24.68 4.46 22.27
C SER A 122 -24.09 3.19 21.68
N MET A 123 -23.77 2.20 22.52
CA MET A 123 -23.25 0.90 22.05
C MET A 123 -24.28 0.16 21.19
N THR A 124 -25.55 0.12 21.59
CA THR A 124 -26.59 -0.54 20.80
C THR A 124 -26.84 0.15 19.46
N GLU A 125 -26.73 1.48 19.41
CA GLU A 125 -26.88 2.24 18.17
C GLU A 125 -25.67 2.01 17.26
N GLU A 126 -24.44 2.03 17.79
CA GLU A 126 -23.24 1.69 17.03
C GLU A 126 -23.28 0.27 16.49
N GLU A 127 -23.75 -0.72 17.27
CA GLU A 127 -23.93 -2.10 16.80
C GLU A 127 -24.92 -2.18 15.64
N LYS A 128 -26.02 -1.42 15.70
CA LYS A 128 -27.04 -1.37 14.65
C LYS A 128 -26.49 -0.74 13.37
N VAL A 129 -25.86 0.43 13.48
CA VAL A 129 -25.21 1.13 12.36
C VAL A 129 -24.16 0.22 11.72
N ASN A 130 -23.30 -0.41 12.52
CA ASN A 130 -22.26 -1.29 11.99
C ASN A 130 -22.86 -2.46 11.22
N LYS A 131 -23.94 -3.07 11.74
CA LYS A 131 -24.65 -4.15 11.04
C LYS A 131 -25.28 -3.69 9.71
N GLU A 132 -25.90 -2.53 9.69
CA GLU A 132 -26.47 -1.94 8.46
C GLU A 132 -25.36 -1.67 7.42
N THR A 133 -24.25 -1.07 7.83
CA THR A 133 -23.11 -0.85 6.93
C THR A 133 -22.50 -2.16 6.41
N GLU A 134 -22.43 -3.21 7.23
CA GLU A 134 -21.98 -4.53 6.78
C GLU A 134 -22.91 -5.14 5.73
N ASP A 135 -24.22 -4.98 5.89
CA ASP A 135 -25.20 -5.50 4.94
C ASP A 135 -25.19 -4.71 3.62
N ASP A 136 -24.99 -3.39 3.67
CA ASP A 136 -24.83 -2.58 2.46
C ASP A 136 -23.51 -2.88 1.74
N MET A 137 -22.40 -3.06 2.47
CA MET A 137 -21.14 -3.52 1.88
C MET A 137 -21.27 -4.89 1.19
N LYS A 138 -22.11 -5.81 1.72
CA LYS A 138 -22.39 -7.09 1.07
C LYS A 138 -23.19 -6.90 -0.22
N LYS A 139 -24.22 -6.05 -0.22
CA LYS A 139 -24.99 -5.74 -1.44
C LYS A 139 -24.10 -5.12 -2.51
N ASP A 140 -23.31 -4.11 -2.17
CA ASP A 140 -22.34 -3.47 -3.08
C ASP A 140 -21.35 -4.49 -3.68
N LYS A 141 -20.88 -5.42 -2.86
CA LYS A 141 -19.98 -6.49 -3.30
C LYS A 141 -20.67 -7.42 -4.29
N ASP A 142 -21.91 -7.82 -4.02
CA ASP A 142 -22.67 -8.71 -4.88
C ASP A 142 -23.05 -8.01 -6.20
N GLU A 143 -23.45 -6.74 -6.16
CA GLU A 143 -23.69 -5.91 -7.35
C GLU A 143 -22.45 -5.77 -8.22
N LYS A 144 -21.29 -5.43 -7.61
CA LYS A 144 -20.02 -5.37 -8.35
C LYS A 144 -19.66 -6.72 -8.96
N LYS A 145 -19.91 -7.82 -8.25
CA LYS A 145 -19.64 -9.17 -8.77
C LYS A 145 -20.52 -9.49 -9.99
N ILE A 146 -21.78 -9.07 -9.97
CA ILE A 146 -22.68 -9.20 -11.12
C ILE A 146 -22.17 -8.35 -12.29
N GLN A 147 -21.84 -7.08 -12.04
CA GLN A 147 -21.30 -6.19 -13.08
C GLN A 147 -20.01 -6.74 -13.72
N TYR A 148 -19.09 -7.29 -12.91
CA TYR A 148 -17.89 -7.95 -13.44
C TYR A 148 -18.25 -9.16 -14.30
N GLY A 149 -19.20 -9.99 -13.87
CA GLY A 149 -19.68 -11.14 -14.66
C GLY A 149 -20.32 -10.72 -15.98
N ASP A 150 -21.12 -9.66 -15.98
CA ASP A 150 -21.76 -9.13 -17.19
C ASP A 150 -20.72 -8.54 -18.15
N ASN A 151 -19.73 -7.81 -17.64
CA ASN A 151 -18.63 -7.28 -18.46
C ASN A 151 -17.76 -8.40 -19.04
N ASP A 152 -17.43 -9.42 -18.26
CA ASP A 152 -16.66 -10.58 -18.74
C ASP A 152 -17.43 -11.34 -19.82
N ASN A 153 -18.74 -11.52 -19.66
CA ASN A 153 -19.59 -12.13 -20.68
C ASN A 153 -19.68 -11.27 -21.96
N ALA A 154 -19.79 -9.95 -21.83
CA ALA A 154 -19.77 -9.03 -22.97
C ALA A 154 -18.43 -9.11 -23.72
N ASN A 155 -17.30 -9.10 -23.00
CA ASN A 155 -15.97 -9.25 -23.58
C ASN A 155 -15.81 -10.61 -24.26
N LEU A 156 -16.30 -11.70 -23.66
CA LEU A 156 -16.30 -13.03 -24.28
C LEU A 156 -17.10 -13.03 -25.58
N SER A 157 -18.29 -12.43 -25.60
CA SER A 157 -19.10 -12.33 -26.82
C SER A 157 -18.40 -11.51 -27.92
N GLU A 158 -17.67 -10.45 -27.56
CA GLU A 158 -16.87 -9.68 -28.53
C GLU A 158 -15.72 -10.51 -29.10
N ILE A 159 -15.00 -11.24 -28.24
CA ILE A 159 -13.93 -12.16 -28.68
C ILE A 159 -14.48 -13.24 -29.61
N GLU A 160 -15.59 -13.88 -29.25
CA GLU A 160 -16.23 -14.90 -30.09
C GLU A 160 -16.63 -14.34 -31.46
N SER A 161 -17.19 -13.13 -31.52
CA SER A 161 -17.52 -12.48 -32.79
C SER A 161 -16.28 -12.22 -33.65
N VAL A 162 -15.17 -11.77 -33.04
CA VAL A 162 -13.91 -11.52 -33.77
C VAL A 162 -13.29 -12.84 -34.25
N GLU A 163 -13.37 -13.90 -33.45
CA GLU A 163 -12.90 -15.24 -33.84
C GLU A 163 -13.70 -15.80 -35.00
N GLU A 164 -15.02 -15.61 -35.01
CA GLU A 164 -15.89 -16.01 -36.12
C GLU A 164 -15.54 -15.26 -37.41
N ASP A 165 -15.34 -13.94 -37.33
CA ASP A 165 -14.89 -13.11 -38.45
C ASP A 165 -13.52 -13.55 -39.00
N LEU A 166 -12.57 -13.83 -38.11
CA LEU A 166 -11.24 -14.32 -38.49
C LEU A 166 -11.31 -15.68 -39.17
N LYS A 167 -12.16 -16.57 -38.65
CA LYS A 167 -12.39 -17.89 -39.25
C LYS A 167 -13.00 -17.76 -40.64
N GLY A 168 -13.97 -16.87 -40.83
CA GLY A 168 -14.55 -16.54 -42.14
C GLY A 168 -13.49 -16.07 -43.14
N LYS A 169 -12.65 -15.10 -42.73
CA LYS A 169 -11.53 -14.62 -43.57
C LYS A 169 -10.53 -15.71 -43.89
N LEU A 170 -10.22 -16.59 -42.94
CA LEU A 170 -9.31 -17.72 -43.16
C LEU A 170 -9.87 -18.69 -44.21
N THR A 171 -11.16 -19.01 -44.13
CA THR A 171 -11.83 -19.87 -45.12
C THR A 171 -11.85 -19.24 -46.51
N GLU A 172 -12.12 -17.93 -46.61
CA GLU A 172 -12.10 -17.22 -47.89
C GLU A 172 -10.70 -17.25 -48.53
N VAL A 173 -9.65 -16.99 -47.74
CA VAL A 173 -8.26 -17.07 -48.21
C VAL A 173 -7.91 -18.49 -48.66
N ASP A 174 -8.32 -19.52 -47.93
CA ASP A 174 -8.04 -20.91 -48.30
C ASP A 174 -8.78 -21.32 -49.59
N GLU A 175 -10.01 -20.85 -49.78
CA GLU A 175 -10.77 -21.07 -51.02
C GLU A 175 -10.08 -20.41 -52.22
N VAL A 176 -9.66 -19.15 -52.10
CA VAL A 176 -8.93 -18.43 -53.15
C VAL A 176 -7.60 -19.12 -53.48
N LEU A 177 -6.85 -19.55 -52.46
CA LEU A 177 -5.56 -20.21 -52.64
C LEU A 177 -5.74 -21.59 -53.30
N ASN A 178 -6.76 -22.35 -52.90
CA ASN A 178 -7.09 -23.63 -53.53
C ASN A 178 -7.56 -23.47 -54.97
N ALA A 179 -8.34 -22.44 -55.29
CA ALA A 179 -8.74 -22.10 -56.65
C ALA A 179 -7.51 -21.76 -57.51
N SER A 180 -6.64 -20.87 -57.02
CA SER A 180 -5.39 -20.50 -57.69
C SER A 180 -4.48 -21.72 -57.93
N LYS A 181 -4.35 -22.60 -56.94
CA LYS A 181 -3.60 -23.85 -57.05
C LYS A 181 -4.17 -24.77 -58.13
N LYS A 182 -5.49 -24.97 -58.19
CA LYS A 182 -6.14 -25.79 -59.22
C LYS A 182 -5.92 -25.22 -60.62
N GLU A 183 -6.04 -23.90 -60.77
CA GLU A 183 -5.79 -23.23 -62.04
C GLU A 183 -4.33 -23.39 -62.49
N LEU A 184 -3.39 -23.23 -61.57
CA LEU A 184 -1.97 -23.41 -61.83
C LEU A 184 -1.65 -24.84 -62.28
N ILE A 185 -2.19 -25.85 -61.59
CA ILE A 185 -2.05 -27.26 -61.96
C ILE A 185 -2.60 -27.49 -63.37
N SER A 186 -3.83 -27.04 -63.65
CA SER A 186 -4.45 -27.17 -64.98
C SER A 186 -3.62 -26.52 -66.09
N ASN A 187 -3.02 -25.36 -65.83
CA ASN A 187 -2.14 -24.67 -66.77
C ASN A 187 -0.88 -25.49 -67.07
N TYR A 188 -0.25 -26.10 -66.06
CA TYR A 188 0.93 -26.94 -66.26
C TYR A 188 0.61 -28.27 -66.93
N GLU A 189 -0.52 -28.91 -66.60
CA GLU A 189 -0.99 -30.11 -67.27
C GLU A 189 -1.22 -29.85 -68.77
N ARG A 190 -1.85 -28.72 -69.12
CA ARG A 190 -2.01 -28.31 -70.53
C ARG A 190 -0.67 -28.10 -71.23
N LYS A 191 0.31 -27.48 -70.56
CA LYS A 191 1.66 -27.29 -71.13
C LYS A 191 2.37 -28.63 -71.35
N LEU A 192 2.30 -29.55 -70.38
CA LEU A 192 2.89 -30.89 -70.49
C LEU A 192 2.23 -31.70 -71.61
N ALA A 193 0.90 -31.66 -71.73
CA ALA A 193 0.17 -32.35 -72.78
C ALA A 193 0.54 -31.82 -74.18
N LYS A 194 0.69 -30.50 -74.34
CA LYS A 194 1.17 -29.88 -75.59
C LYS A 194 2.59 -30.35 -75.93
N LEU A 195 3.50 -30.30 -74.97
CA LEU A 195 4.89 -30.72 -75.16
C LEU A 195 4.98 -32.21 -75.56
N LYS A 196 4.17 -33.07 -74.93
CA LYS A 196 4.10 -34.49 -75.29
C LYS A 196 3.65 -34.69 -76.73
N LYS A 197 2.59 -34.00 -77.16
CA LYS A 197 2.12 -34.04 -78.56
C LYS A 197 3.19 -33.55 -79.55
N GLU A 198 3.93 -32.50 -79.19
CA GLU A 198 5.01 -31.96 -80.02
C GLU A 198 6.18 -32.95 -80.17
N LEU A 199 6.60 -33.58 -79.07
CA LEU A 199 7.64 -34.62 -79.09
C LEU A 199 7.20 -35.86 -79.88
N ASP A 200 5.95 -36.30 -79.72
CA ASP A 200 5.39 -37.42 -80.49
C ASP A 200 5.35 -37.10 -81.99
N LEU A 201 5.00 -35.85 -82.35
CA LEU A 201 5.02 -35.41 -83.74
C LEU A 201 6.45 -35.40 -84.29
N ARG A 202 7.40 -34.86 -83.52
CA ARG A 202 8.82 -34.84 -83.89
C ARG A 202 9.36 -36.26 -84.12
N LEU A 203 9.04 -37.19 -83.24
CA LEU A 203 9.41 -38.60 -83.41
C LEU A 203 8.83 -39.19 -84.69
N LYS A 204 7.56 -38.91 -85.01
CA LYS A 204 6.94 -39.38 -86.27
C LYS A 204 7.60 -38.79 -87.51
N VAL A 205 7.96 -37.51 -87.48
CA VAL A 205 8.69 -36.86 -88.56
C VAL A 205 10.06 -37.50 -88.74
N GLU A 206 10.82 -37.70 -87.65
CA GLU A 206 12.14 -38.36 -87.70
C GLU A 206 12.05 -39.80 -88.24
N ILE A 207 11.00 -40.56 -87.89
CA ILE A 207 10.74 -41.89 -88.44
C ILE A 207 10.48 -41.81 -89.95
N HIS A 208 9.61 -40.92 -90.40
CA HIS A 208 9.31 -40.76 -91.82
C HIS A 208 10.53 -40.31 -92.63
N GLU A 209 11.35 -39.40 -92.11
CA GLU A 209 12.62 -39.01 -92.75
C GLU A 209 13.60 -40.19 -92.86
N ILE A 210 13.67 -41.06 -91.84
CA ILE A 210 14.48 -42.29 -91.89
C ILE A 210 13.92 -43.27 -92.93
N GLU A 211 12.61 -43.46 -92.98
CA GLU A 211 11.94 -44.32 -93.94
C GLU A 211 12.14 -43.84 -95.37
N GLU A 212 12.02 -42.53 -95.63
CA GLU A 212 12.26 -41.93 -96.93
C GLU A 212 13.71 -42.15 -97.38
N ARG A 213 14.69 -41.90 -96.50
CA ARG A 213 16.10 -42.20 -96.78
C ARG A 213 16.35 -43.68 -97.06
N LYS A 214 15.71 -44.59 -96.31
CA LYS A 214 15.81 -46.04 -96.53
C LYS A 214 15.18 -46.46 -97.86
N ASN A 215 14.02 -45.90 -98.21
CA ASN A 215 13.33 -46.17 -99.46
C ASN A 215 14.12 -45.64 -100.66
N GLN A 216 14.72 -44.45 -100.53
CA GLN A 216 15.63 -43.93 -101.53
C GLN A 216 16.84 -44.86 -101.71
N HIS A 217 17.47 -45.30 -100.61
CA HIS A 217 18.56 -46.25 -100.67
C HIS A 217 18.15 -47.60 -101.30
N TYR A 218 16.96 -48.11 -100.96
CA TYR A 218 16.39 -49.32 -101.57
C TYR A 218 16.21 -49.15 -103.08
N ASN A 219 15.67 -48.01 -103.51
CA ASN A 219 15.49 -47.70 -104.94
C ASN A 219 16.83 -47.57 -105.67
N ASP A 220 17.83 -46.94 -105.07
CA ASP A 220 19.17 -46.83 -105.63
C ASP A 220 19.84 -48.20 -105.73
N LEU A 221 19.69 -49.04 -104.69
CA LEU A 221 20.19 -50.40 -104.68
C LEU A 221 19.50 -51.27 -105.75
N MET A 222 18.17 -51.14 -105.91
CA MET A 222 17.41 -51.79 -106.97
C MET A 222 17.89 -51.36 -108.36
N LYS A 223 18.08 -50.07 -108.61
CA LYS A 223 18.64 -49.56 -109.88
C LYS A 223 20.05 -50.09 -110.12
N ASN A 224 20.89 -50.11 -109.09
CA ASN A 224 22.24 -50.66 -109.18
C ASN A 224 22.23 -52.16 -109.47
N HIS A 225 21.33 -52.93 -108.85
CA HIS A 225 21.15 -54.35 -109.14
C HIS A 225 20.60 -54.58 -110.55
N GLU A 226 19.61 -53.82 -111.02
CA GLU A 226 19.12 -53.92 -112.39
C GLU A 226 20.20 -53.56 -113.42
N LYS A 227 21.04 -52.58 -113.10
CA LYS A 227 22.21 -52.24 -113.92
C LYS A 227 23.21 -53.38 -113.90
N ALA A 228 23.59 -53.88 -112.73
CA ALA A 228 24.51 -55.02 -112.62
C ALA A 228 23.96 -56.29 -113.28
N PHE A 229 22.65 -56.54 -113.24
CA PHE A 229 22.00 -57.65 -113.96
C PHE A 229 22.01 -57.44 -115.48
N ARG A 230 21.82 -56.19 -115.95
CA ARG A 230 22.00 -55.85 -117.37
C ARG A 230 23.44 -56.04 -117.79
N ASP A 231 24.38 -55.46 -117.06
CA ASP A 231 25.82 -55.59 -117.30
C ASP A 231 26.24 -57.07 -117.23
N MET A 232 25.67 -57.88 -116.33
CA MET A 232 25.90 -59.33 -116.25
C MET A 232 25.27 -60.08 -117.41
N LYS A 233 24.09 -59.67 -117.89
CA LYS A 233 23.45 -60.25 -119.07
C LYS A 233 24.23 -59.90 -120.34
N ASP A 234 24.73 -58.68 -120.45
CA ASP A 234 25.59 -58.23 -121.53
C ASP A 234 26.95 -58.94 -121.47
N TYR A 235 27.53 -59.07 -120.27
CA TYR A 235 28.73 -59.87 -120.03
C TYR A 235 28.52 -61.35 -120.37
N TYR A 236 27.37 -61.95 -120.04
CA TYR A 236 27.07 -63.32 -120.45
C TYR A 236 26.76 -63.43 -121.93
N ASN A 237 26.16 -62.44 -122.58
CA ASN A 237 25.99 -62.41 -124.03
C ASN A 237 27.35 -62.31 -124.73
N ASP A 238 28.24 -61.47 -124.20
CA ASP A 238 29.62 -61.31 -124.65
C ASP A 238 30.43 -62.57 -124.36
N ILE A 239 30.28 -63.20 -123.20
CA ILE A 239 30.82 -64.53 -122.91
C ILE A 239 30.16 -65.60 -123.76
N THR A 240 28.92 -65.47 -124.22
CA THR A 240 28.32 -66.46 -125.13
C THR A 240 28.94 -66.35 -126.51
N ARG A 241 29.28 -65.12 -126.94
CA ARG A 241 30.12 -64.87 -128.13
C ARG A 241 31.55 -65.38 -127.90
N GLU A 242 32.15 -65.00 -126.79
CA GLU A 242 33.52 -65.38 -126.42
C GLU A 242 33.62 -66.88 -126.14
N ASN A 243 32.58 -67.56 -125.65
CA ASN A 243 32.44 -69.01 -125.49
C ASN A 243 32.12 -69.71 -126.80
N LEU A 244 31.48 -69.07 -127.78
CA LEU A 244 31.50 -69.59 -129.15
C LEU A 244 32.93 -69.55 -129.73
N ASP A 245 33.72 -68.55 -129.34
CA ASP A 245 35.15 -68.43 -129.68
C ASP A 245 36.07 -69.31 -128.79
N LEU A 246 35.69 -69.56 -127.54
CA LEU A 246 36.36 -70.44 -126.57
C LEU A 246 35.90 -71.88 -126.74
N ILE A 247 34.76 -72.22 -127.32
CA ILE A 247 34.44 -73.60 -127.77
C ILE A 247 35.36 -73.97 -128.94
N LYS A 248 35.82 -72.99 -129.72
CA LYS A 248 36.93 -73.18 -130.67
C LYS A 248 38.27 -73.37 -129.96
N ALA A 249 38.57 -72.64 -128.87
CA ALA A 249 39.86 -72.69 -128.16
C ALA A 249 39.96 -73.77 -127.04
N ASN A 250 38.87 -74.15 -126.37
CA ASN A 250 38.80 -75.13 -125.27
C ASN A 250 38.76 -76.58 -125.77
N LYS A 251 38.71 -76.80 -127.09
CA LYS A 251 39.22 -78.05 -127.66
C LYS A 251 40.73 -78.20 -127.46
N GLU A 252 41.48 -77.12 -127.19
CA GLU A 252 42.94 -77.15 -126.99
C GLU A 252 43.36 -77.09 -125.50
N SER A 253 42.60 -76.45 -124.61
CA SER A 253 43.06 -76.15 -123.23
C SER A 253 42.50 -77.05 -122.11
N LEU A 254 41.85 -78.17 -122.44
CA LEU A 254 41.35 -79.18 -121.47
C LEU A 254 42.48 -79.95 -120.74
N ALA A 255 43.75 -79.65 -121.02
CA ALA A 255 44.91 -80.35 -120.51
C ALA A 255 45.52 -79.77 -119.21
N GLN A 256 45.19 -78.53 -118.79
CA GLN A 256 45.96 -77.82 -117.75
C GLN A 256 45.36 -77.75 -116.34
N VAL A 257 44.08 -78.02 -116.14
CA VAL A 257 43.40 -77.70 -114.86
C VAL A 257 43.62 -78.73 -113.75
N ASN A 258 44.19 -79.90 -114.03
CA ASN A 258 44.40 -80.95 -113.03
C ASN A 258 45.47 -80.66 -111.94
N ASN A 259 46.13 -79.49 -111.94
CA ASN A 259 47.34 -79.26 -111.11
C ASN A 259 47.18 -78.42 -109.82
N ASN A 260 46.06 -77.74 -109.56
CA ASN A 260 46.01 -76.71 -108.50
C ASN A 260 45.32 -77.10 -107.17
N ILE A 261 45.08 -78.39 -106.91
CA ILE A 261 44.33 -78.83 -105.72
C ILE A 261 45.18 -78.88 -104.43
N ILE A 262 46.51 -78.74 -104.51
CA ILE A 262 47.42 -79.03 -103.37
C ILE A 262 47.68 -77.82 -102.44
N ILE A 263 47.36 -76.58 -102.82
CA ILE A 263 47.81 -75.37 -102.09
C ILE A 263 47.00 -75.06 -100.81
N ASN A 264 45.74 -75.50 -100.71
CA ASN A 264 44.82 -75.02 -99.67
C ASN A 264 44.98 -75.64 -98.27
N GLN A 265 45.93 -76.57 -98.08
CA GLN A 265 46.04 -77.33 -96.82
C GLN A 265 46.84 -76.61 -95.71
N THR A 266 47.50 -75.46 -96.00
CA THR A 266 48.43 -74.79 -95.07
C THR A 266 47.83 -73.66 -94.22
N GLU A 267 46.65 -73.14 -94.57
CA GLU A 267 45.99 -72.03 -93.85
C GLU A 267 45.29 -72.45 -92.54
N ILE A 268 45.08 -73.75 -92.34
CA ILE A 268 44.31 -74.27 -91.19
C ILE A 268 45.16 -74.29 -89.89
N ASP A 269 46.47 -74.44 -89.99
CA ASP A 269 47.35 -74.57 -88.81
C ASP A 269 47.72 -73.22 -88.18
N THR A 270 47.65 -72.11 -88.93
CA THR A 270 47.93 -70.75 -88.43
C THR A 270 46.84 -70.22 -87.49
N LEU A 271 45.60 -70.67 -87.64
CA LEU A 271 44.45 -70.19 -86.84
C LEU A 271 44.41 -70.74 -85.41
N LYS A 272 45.10 -71.86 -85.14
CA LYS A 272 45.11 -72.48 -83.80
C LYS A 272 46.06 -71.79 -82.83
N ILE A 273 47.16 -71.21 -83.32
CA ILE A 273 48.18 -70.52 -82.51
C ILE A 273 47.65 -69.17 -82.02
N THR A 274 46.96 -68.43 -82.89
CA THR A 274 46.37 -67.11 -82.56
C THR A 274 45.27 -67.15 -81.49
N ASN A 275 44.62 -68.31 -81.30
CA ASN A 275 43.57 -68.47 -80.28
C ASN A 275 44.13 -68.68 -78.85
N GLY A 276 45.37 -69.19 -78.73
CA GLY A 276 46.04 -69.35 -77.44
C GLY A 276 46.57 -68.04 -76.86
N GLU A 277 47.04 -67.13 -77.71
CA GLU A 277 47.61 -65.82 -77.31
C GLU A 277 46.56 -64.84 -76.77
N LEU A 278 45.29 -65.01 -77.14
CA LEU A 278 44.18 -64.11 -76.74
C LEU A 278 43.56 -64.44 -75.38
N GLN A 279 43.93 -65.56 -74.75
CA GLN A 279 43.29 -66.05 -73.52
C GLN A 279 43.76 -65.31 -72.25
N GLU A 280 45.04 -64.95 -72.17
CA GLU A 280 45.62 -64.22 -71.02
C GLU A 280 45.17 -62.75 -70.93
N PRO A 281 45.11 -61.97 -72.04
CA PRO A 281 44.56 -60.61 -72.05
C PRO A 281 43.09 -60.57 -71.60
N LEU A 282 42.29 -61.57 -72.00
CA LEU A 282 40.88 -61.68 -71.63
C LEU A 282 40.68 -61.87 -70.11
N MET A 283 41.55 -62.65 -69.47
CA MET A 283 41.55 -62.86 -68.01
C MET A 283 41.92 -61.58 -67.25
N LYS A 284 42.95 -60.84 -67.70
CA LYS A 284 43.34 -59.55 -67.11
C LYS A 284 42.21 -58.51 -67.23
N ALA A 285 41.56 -58.41 -68.39
CA ALA A 285 40.43 -57.51 -68.61
C ALA A 285 39.21 -57.87 -67.72
N LYS A 286 38.91 -59.16 -67.52
CA LYS A 286 37.83 -59.59 -66.61
C LYS A 286 38.09 -59.21 -65.15
N ASN A 287 39.33 -59.36 -64.69
CA ASN A 287 39.71 -58.98 -63.32
C ASN A 287 39.65 -57.46 -63.12
N GLN A 288 40.15 -56.67 -64.07
CA GLN A 288 40.02 -55.21 -64.04
C GLN A 288 38.54 -54.77 -64.01
N ARG A 289 37.68 -55.39 -64.82
CA ARG A 289 36.23 -55.14 -64.80
C ARG A 289 35.61 -55.41 -63.44
N LYS A 290 36.05 -56.46 -62.74
CA LYS A 290 35.55 -56.81 -61.40
C LYS A 290 35.99 -55.79 -60.34
N THR A 291 37.23 -55.31 -60.41
CA THR A 291 37.76 -54.27 -59.53
C THR A 291 37.05 -52.93 -59.76
N LEU A 292 36.89 -52.52 -61.02
CA LEU A 292 36.16 -51.31 -61.39
C LEU A 292 34.70 -51.36 -60.93
N LYS A 293 34.01 -52.51 -61.05
CA LYS A 293 32.65 -52.67 -60.51
C LYS A 293 32.57 -52.47 -59.00
N LYS A 294 33.57 -52.95 -58.23
CA LYS A 294 33.61 -52.73 -56.77
C LYS A 294 33.82 -51.26 -56.42
N GLN A 295 34.70 -50.57 -57.14
CA GLN A 295 34.95 -49.13 -56.97
C GLN A 295 33.70 -48.30 -57.32
N LEU A 296 32.97 -48.68 -58.36
CA LEU A 296 31.73 -48.02 -58.77
C LEU A 296 30.65 -48.14 -57.68
N ALA A 297 30.49 -49.33 -57.09
CA ALA A 297 29.55 -49.54 -55.98
C ALA A 297 29.92 -48.75 -54.70
N THR A 298 31.23 -48.56 -54.43
CA THR A 298 31.67 -47.71 -53.31
C THR A 298 31.41 -46.24 -53.60
N TYR A 299 31.67 -45.79 -54.83
CA TYR A 299 31.39 -44.43 -55.27
C TYR A 299 29.88 -44.09 -55.19
N GLU A 300 28.99 -45.00 -55.60
CA GLU A 300 27.53 -44.81 -55.47
C GLU A 300 27.10 -44.66 -54.00
N LYS A 301 27.69 -45.45 -53.09
CA LYS A 301 27.44 -45.33 -51.64
C LYS A 301 27.93 -43.97 -51.11
N ASP A 302 29.12 -43.54 -51.49
CA ASP A 302 29.69 -42.25 -51.07
C ASP A 302 28.87 -41.08 -51.62
N GLN A 303 28.35 -41.19 -52.85
CA GLN A 303 27.46 -40.20 -53.45
C GLN A 303 26.15 -40.07 -52.67
N MET A 304 25.55 -41.17 -52.21
CA MET A 304 24.37 -41.14 -51.34
C MET A 304 24.68 -40.52 -49.98
N SER A 305 25.79 -40.92 -49.35
CA SER A 305 26.26 -40.34 -48.07
C SER A 305 26.47 -38.82 -48.18
N LEU A 306 27.08 -38.36 -49.28
CA LEU A 306 27.30 -36.94 -49.56
C LEU A 306 25.97 -36.19 -49.74
N ARG A 307 24.98 -36.79 -50.42
CA ARG A 307 23.66 -36.19 -50.60
C ARG A 307 22.94 -36.02 -49.26
N ASN A 308 23.03 -37.02 -48.38
CA ASN A 308 22.45 -36.98 -47.04
C ASN A 308 23.15 -35.92 -46.17
N ALA A 309 24.49 -35.86 -46.19
CA ALA A 309 25.26 -34.85 -45.48
C ALA A 309 24.93 -33.42 -45.96
N LYS A 310 24.76 -33.22 -47.27
CA LYS A 310 24.32 -31.94 -47.84
C LYS A 310 22.91 -31.55 -47.38
N ALA A 311 21.98 -32.51 -47.35
CA ALA A 311 20.63 -32.26 -46.84
C ALA A 311 20.64 -31.86 -45.35
N GLN A 312 21.40 -32.58 -44.52
CA GLN A 312 21.58 -32.22 -43.11
C GLN A 312 22.21 -30.85 -42.94
N TYR A 313 23.25 -30.51 -43.73
CA TYR A 313 23.88 -29.21 -43.69
C TYR A 313 22.89 -28.07 -43.98
N ILE A 314 22.02 -28.22 -44.98
CA ILE A 314 20.99 -27.21 -45.29
C ILE A 314 20.04 -27.02 -44.10
N VAL A 315 19.60 -28.10 -43.47
CA VAL A 315 18.72 -28.04 -42.29
C VAL A 315 19.43 -27.38 -41.11
N LEU A 316 20.68 -27.74 -40.83
CA LEU A 316 21.45 -27.12 -39.75
C LEU A 316 21.70 -25.63 -40.03
N LYS A 317 22.03 -25.26 -41.27
CA LYS A 317 22.23 -23.86 -41.66
C LYS A 317 20.97 -23.04 -41.41
N LYS A 318 19.80 -23.54 -41.80
CA LYS A 318 18.51 -22.89 -41.52
C LYS A 318 18.26 -22.74 -40.02
N LYS A 319 18.53 -23.78 -39.22
CA LYS A 319 18.41 -23.70 -37.74
C LYS A 319 19.34 -22.64 -37.15
N VAL A 320 20.57 -22.51 -37.65
CA VAL A 320 21.50 -21.47 -37.20
C VAL A 320 20.97 -20.08 -37.53
N GLU A 321 20.45 -19.87 -38.74
CA GLU A 321 19.82 -18.60 -39.14
C GLU A 321 18.61 -18.28 -38.23
N ASP A 322 17.71 -19.24 -38.01
CA ASP A 322 16.55 -19.10 -37.13
C ASP A 322 16.96 -18.74 -35.68
N PHE A 323 17.95 -19.45 -35.12
CA PHE A 323 18.45 -19.15 -33.77
C PHE A 323 19.15 -17.81 -33.69
N THR A 324 19.85 -17.39 -34.74
CA THR A 324 20.51 -16.08 -34.77
C THR A 324 19.48 -14.95 -34.80
N SER A 325 18.36 -15.13 -35.53
CA SER A 325 17.25 -14.18 -35.52
C SER A 325 16.58 -14.10 -34.15
N LYS A 326 16.24 -15.26 -33.56
CA LYS A 326 15.64 -15.31 -32.21
C LYS A 326 16.53 -14.70 -31.14
N LYS A 327 17.85 -14.91 -31.23
CA LYS A 327 18.81 -14.28 -30.33
C LYS A 327 18.75 -12.75 -30.45
N LYS A 328 18.78 -12.21 -31.68
CA LYS A 328 18.65 -10.76 -31.89
C LYS A 328 17.36 -10.19 -31.32
N GLU A 329 16.24 -10.86 -31.50
CA GLU A 329 14.95 -10.45 -30.93
C GLU A 329 14.97 -10.46 -29.38
N LEU A 330 15.57 -11.49 -28.78
CA LEU A 330 15.74 -11.59 -27.33
C LEU A 330 16.66 -10.50 -26.78
N ASP A 331 17.79 -10.23 -27.44
CA ASP A 331 18.73 -9.18 -27.05
C ASP A 331 18.05 -7.80 -27.10
N GLN A 332 17.24 -7.51 -28.13
CA GLN A 332 16.46 -6.27 -28.23
C GLN A 332 15.41 -6.13 -27.12
N LYS A 333 14.71 -7.23 -26.79
CA LYS A 333 13.75 -7.25 -25.67
C LYS A 333 14.45 -7.00 -24.33
N MET A 334 15.62 -7.61 -24.12
CA MET A 334 16.40 -7.41 -22.90
C MET A 334 16.87 -5.97 -22.76
N GLU A 335 17.40 -5.37 -23.83
CA GLU A 335 17.82 -3.96 -23.84
C GLU A 335 16.64 -2.99 -23.60
N LYS A 336 15.43 -3.35 -24.03
CA LYS A 336 14.23 -2.57 -23.72
C LYS A 336 13.89 -2.64 -22.22
N ILE A 337 13.90 -3.84 -21.65
CA ILE A 337 13.62 -4.05 -20.21
C ILE A 337 14.67 -3.36 -19.34
N ASP A 338 15.95 -3.42 -19.71
CA ASP A 338 17.01 -2.75 -18.96
C ASP A 338 16.85 -1.22 -18.96
N ARG A 339 16.41 -0.64 -20.09
CA ARG A 339 16.05 0.78 -20.16
C ARG A 339 14.85 1.13 -19.30
N GLU A 340 13.76 0.35 -19.39
CA GLU A 340 12.56 0.56 -18.57
C GLU A 340 12.89 0.45 -17.07
N LYS A 341 13.74 -0.51 -16.70
CA LYS A 341 14.23 -0.67 -15.32
C LYS A 341 15.04 0.56 -14.88
N ALA A 342 16.01 1.01 -15.68
CA ALA A 342 16.82 2.18 -15.35
C ALA A 342 15.97 3.45 -15.18
N ASP A 343 15.00 3.66 -16.07
CA ASP A 343 14.06 4.79 -16.01
C ASP A 343 13.19 4.74 -14.75
N MET A 344 12.72 3.56 -14.36
CA MET A 344 11.93 3.38 -13.13
C MET A 344 12.77 3.67 -11.88
N TYR A 345 14.02 3.21 -11.83
CA TYR A 345 14.93 3.54 -10.73
C TYR A 345 15.20 5.04 -10.64
N ALA A 346 15.47 5.71 -11.77
CA ALA A 346 15.69 7.15 -11.80
C ALA A 346 14.46 7.93 -11.31
N LYS A 347 13.25 7.55 -11.75
CA LYS A 347 12.00 8.16 -11.28
C LYS A 347 11.77 7.92 -9.79
N PHE A 348 12.10 6.73 -9.30
CA PHE A 348 11.98 6.40 -7.89
C PHE A 348 12.92 7.25 -7.02
N GLU A 349 14.20 7.41 -7.41
CA GLU A 349 15.14 8.28 -6.70
C GLU A 349 14.64 9.72 -6.64
N VAL A 350 14.19 10.28 -7.78
CA VAL A 350 13.62 11.63 -7.82
C VAL A 350 12.40 11.77 -6.92
N ALA A 351 11.50 10.78 -6.89
CA ALA A 351 10.32 10.81 -6.03
C ALA A 351 10.71 10.74 -4.54
N CYS A 352 11.69 9.91 -4.18
CA CYS A 352 12.22 9.82 -2.82
C CYS A 352 12.85 11.14 -2.39
N ASP A 353 13.67 11.76 -3.24
CA ASP A 353 14.33 13.05 -2.95
C ASP A 353 13.31 14.18 -2.80
N GLN A 354 12.28 14.23 -3.65
CA GLN A 354 11.21 15.22 -3.52
C GLN A 354 10.42 15.05 -2.22
N LEU A 355 10.10 13.80 -1.84
CA LEU A 355 9.37 13.52 -0.61
C LEU A 355 10.22 13.85 0.62
N ARG A 356 11.52 13.53 0.58
CA ARG A 356 12.49 13.88 1.60
C ARG A 356 12.63 15.40 1.73
N SER A 357 12.83 16.12 0.63
CA SER A 357 12.92 17.59 0.61
C SER A 357 11.67 18.24 1.17
N LYS A 358 10.47 17.73 0.86
CA LYS A 358 9.21 18.25 1.40
C LYS A 358 9.07 18.02 2.90
N ALA A 359 9.50 16.87 3.40
CA ALA A 359 9.52 16.57 4.84
C ALA A 359 10.56 17.44 5.57
N GLU A 360 11.78 17.54 5.04
CA GLU A 360 12.87 18.36 5.58
C GLU A 360 12.53 19.86 5.55
N TYR A 361 11.82 20.35 4.53
CA TYR A 361 11.35 21.74 4.48
C TYR A 361 10.41 22.09 5.65
N LYS A 362 9.49 21.18 6.01
CA LYS A 362 8.61 21.40 7.17
C LYS A 362 9.41 21.41 8.47
N ASN A 363 10.36 20.49 8.62
CA ASN A 363 11.20 20.41 9.82
C ASN A 363 12.07 21.66 9.96
N THR A 364 12.78 22.05 8.90
CA THR A 364 13.59 23.28 8.90
C THR A 364 12.77 24.53 9.24
N LYS A 365 11.54 24.67 8.72
CA LYS A 365 10.66 25.79 9.11
C LYS A 365 10.19 25.73 10.56
N LEU A 366 9.98 24.53 11.11
CA LEU A 366 9.66 24.37 12.54
C LEU A 366 10.87 24.67 13.41
N ASP A 367 12.07 24.26 13.00
CA ASP A 367 13.32 24.53 13.71
C ASP A 367 13.66 26.02 13.71
N GLU A 368 13.49 26.72 12.58
CA GLU A 368 13.62 28.19 12.51
C GLU A 368 12.66 28.87 13.50
N LYS A 369 11.39 28.46 13.53
CA LYS A 369 10.39 29.03 14.43
C LYS A 369 10.66 28.70 15.91
N LEU A 370 11.18 27.51 16.21
CA LEU A 370 11.62 27.14 17.54
C LEU A 370 12.79 28.00 17.98
N SER A 371 13.79 28.18 17.12
CA SER A 371 14.94 29.05 17.39
C SER A 371 14.51 30.50 17.68
N GLU A 372 13.59 31.05 16.90
CA GLU A 372 13.04 32.39 17.15
C GLU A 372 12.33 32.47 18.52
N LEU A 373 11.51 31.47 18.85
CA LEU A 373 10.80 31.42 20.14
C LEU A 373 11.76 31.22 21.33
N GLU A 374 12.82 30.45 21.15
CA GLU A 374 13.88 30.25 22.16
C GLU A 374 14.67 31.53 22.39
N GLU A 375 15.05 32.25 21.33
CA GLU A 375 15.69 33.57 21.45
C GLU A 375 14.79 34.56 22.20
N ASP A 376 13.52 34.64 21.84
CA ASP A 376 12.56 35.51 22.51
C ASP A 376 12.38 35.12 23.98
N HIS A 377 12.33 33.82 24.28
CA HIS A 377 12.27 33.32 25.66
C HIS A 377 13.52 33.73 26.46
N GLN A 378 14.72 33.53 25.93
CA GLN A 378 15.98 33.94 26.58
C GLN A 378 16.04 35.45 26.81
N ARG A 379 15.59 36.27 25.85
CA ARG A 379 15.50 37.72 26.01
C ARG A 379 14.54 38.10 27.14
N LYS A 380 13.38 37.44 27.22
CA LYS A 380 12.38 37.69 28.28
C LYS A 380 12.87 37.24 29.65
N GLU A 381 13.55 36.11 29.75
CA GLU A 381 14.18 35.67 31.00
C GLU A 381 15.24 36.66 31.47
N THR A 382 16.11 37.12 30.56
CA THR A 382 17.15 38.11 30.89
C THR A 382 16.53 39.42 31.41
N GLN A 383 15.48 39.92 30.73
CA GLN A 383 14.73 41.10 31.17
C GLN A 383 14.07 40.90 32.55
N LEU A 384 13.50 39.72 32.81
CA LEU A 384 12.89 39.39 34.10
C LEU A 384 13.95 39.36 35.20
N HIS A 385 15.11 38.75 34.93
CA HIS A 385 16.21 38.67 35.88
C HIS A 385 16.76 40.06 36.24
N GLU A 386 16.95 40.94 35.25
CA GLU A 386 17.34 42.33 35.49
C GLU A 386 16.33 43.11 36.34
N LEU A 387 15.02 42.92 36.09
CA LEU A 387 13.96 43.56 36.86
C LEU A 387 13.94 43.09 38.32
N ILE A 388 14.08 41.79 38.56
CA ILE A 388 14.16 41.21 39.91
C ILE A 388 15.38 41.79 40.64
N GLN A 389 16.53 41.85 39.98
CA GLN A 389 17.76 42.40 40.57
C GLN A 389 17.63 43.89 40.93
N ARG A 390 16.94 44.69 40.12
CA ARG A 390 16.72 46.13 40.38
C ARG A 390 15.68 46.41 41.47
N SER A 391 14.71 45.51 41.67
CA SER A 391 13.58 45.74 42.57
C SER A 391 13.84 45.30 44.02
N VAL A 392 15.00 44.67 44.31
CA VAL A 392 15.44 44.28 45.67
C VAL A 392 14.37 43.48 46.42
N ILE A 393 13.66 42.60 45.70
CA ILE A 393 12.64 41.71 46.25
C ILE A 393 13.35 40.42 46.72
N ASP A 394 12.92 39.86 47.86
CA ASP A 394 13.50 38.62 48.40
C ASP A 394 13.28 37.45 47.42
N PRO A 395 14.33 36.72 46.99
CA PRO A 395 14.21 35.65 45.99
C PRO A 395 13.14 34.62 46.30
N LYS A 396 12.94 34.27 47.59
CA LYS A 396 11.91 33.31 48.00
C LYS A 396 10.49 33.80 47.71
N THR A 397 10.25 35.10 47.90
CA THR A 397 8.94 35.69 47.61
C THR A 397 8.67 35.77 46.10
N VAL A 398 9.71 35.96 45.28
CA VAL A 398 9.59 35.91 43.81
C VAL A 398 9.25 34.49 43.35
N ASP A 399 9.96 33.47 43.87
CA ASP A 399 9.70 32.07 43.55
C ASP A 399 8.26 31.64 43.91
N GLU A 400 7.76 32.06 45.07
CA GLU A 400 6.37 31.79 45.48
C GLU A 400 5.33 32.44 44.56
N ILE A 401 5.59 33.67 44.09
CA ILE A 401 4.73 34.38 43.14
C ILE A 401 4.77 33.69 41.77
N CYS A 402 5.96 33.35 41.28
CA CYS A 402 6.15 32.61 40.02
C CYS A 402 5.39 31.28 40.05
N LYS A 403 5.53 30.50 41.13
CA LYS A 403 4.85 29.22 41.28
C LYS A 403 3.31 29.36 41.29
N ARG A 404 2.76 30.36 41.99
CA ARG A 404 1.32 30.64 41.95
C ARG A 404 0.85 31.07 40.57
N MET A 405 1.67 31.83 39.83
CA MET A 405 1.37 32.20 38.45
C MET A 405 1.40 30.99 37.52
N GLU A 406 2.38 30.10 37.65
CA GLU A 406 2.45 28.83 36.90
C GLU A 406 1.21 27.95 37.16
N GLU A 407 0.81 27.76 38.42
CA GLU A 407 -0.39 27.00 38.78
C GLU A 407 -1.65 27.61 38.16
N ALA A 408 -1.77 28.95 38.16
CA ALA A 408 -2.90 29.65 37.56
C ALA A 408 -2.90 29.57 36.01
N ILE A 409 -1.71 29.63 35.39
CA ILE A 409 -1.55 29.45 33.94
C ILE A 409 -1.91 28.03 33.55
N GLU A 410 -1.47 27.02 34.30
CA GLU A 410 -1.78 25.62 34.02
C GLU A 410 -3.27 25.32 34.20
N ALA A 411 -3.90 25.87 35.23
CA ALA A 411 -5.36 25.78 35.40
C ALA A 411 -6.10 26.39 34.19
N LYS A 412 -5.64 27.54 33.67
CA LYS A 412 -6.20 28.16 32.46
C LYS A 412 -5.93 27.32 31.21
N ASN A 413 -4.74 26.75 31.06
CA ASN A 413 -4.38 25.88 29.92
C ASN A 413 -5.23 24.61 29.91
N SER A 414 -5.46 24.00 31.08
CA SER A 414 -6.33 22.84 31.24
C SER A 414 -7.77 23.18 30.85
N LEU A 415 -8.28 24.32 31.34
CA LEU A 415 -9.59 24.84 30.92
C LEU A 415 -9.66 25.06 29.40
N LEU A 416 -8.63 25.67 28.81
CA LEU A 416 -8.55 25.92 27.37
C LEU A 416 -8.57 24.60 26.58
N ARG A 417 -7.86 23.57 27.05
CA ARG A 417 -7.82 22.25 26.41
C ARG A 417 -9.20 21.59 26.47
N ASN A 418 -9.90 21.69 27.61
CA ASN A 418 -11.28 21.21 27.77
C ASN A 418 -12.27 21.97 26.88
N LEU A 419 -12.16 23.30 26.79
CA LEU A 419 -12.97 24.14 25.92
C LEU A 419 -12.74 23.81 24.45
N LYS A 420 -11.49 23.63 24.02
CA LYS A 420 -11.15 23.21 22.64
C LYS A 420 -11.77 21.85 22.31
N TYR A 421 -11.70 20.90 23.25
CA TYR A 421 -12.33 19.60 23.09
C TYR A 421 -13.86 19.73 22.96
N SER A 422 -14.49 20.48 23.87
CA SER A 422 -15.93 20.73 23.85
C SER A 422 -16.38 21.42 22.55
N PHE A 423 -15.62 22.40 22.08
CA PHE A 423 -15.87 23.08 20.81
C PHE A 423 -15.73 22.13 19.62
N ALA A 424 -14.68 21.30 19.58
CA ALA A 424 -14.49 20.31 18.53
C ALA A 424 -15.64 19.28 18.53
N HIS A 425 -16.08 18.84 19.71
CA HIS A 425 -17.21 17.94 19.87
C HIS A 425 -18.53 18.58 19.39
N ALA A 426 -18.80 19.82 19.79
CA ALA A 426 -19.99 20.56 19.37
C ALA A 426 -20.01 20.83 17.86
N SER A 427 -18.86 21.18 17.28
CA SER A 427 -18.75 21.43 15.84
C SER A 427 -18.94 20.14 15.03
N LYS A 428 -18.47 19.00 15.55
CA LYS A 428 -18.74 17.69 14.96
C LYS A 428 -20.23 17.36 15.01
N ALA A 429 -20.85 17.51 16.18
CA ALA A 429 -22.29 17.27 16.34
C ALA A 429 -23.15 18.16 15.42
N TYR A 430 -22.76 19.43 15.23
CA TYR A 430 -23.39 20.34 14.27
C TYR A 430 -23.28 19.83 12.83
N ASN A 431 -22.07 19.48 12.39
CA ASN A 431 -21.85 18.97 11.03
C ASN A 431 -22.57 17.65 10.78
N ASP A 432 -22.59 16.75 11.75
CA ASP A 432 -23.32 15.49 11.66
C ASP A 432 -24.82 15.75 11.57
N ALA A 433 -25.38 16.67 12.37
CA ALA A 433 -26.78 17.03 12.29
C ALA A 433 -27.17 17.59 10.91
N ILE A 434 -26.35 18.47 10.32
CA ILE A 434 -26.59 18.99 8.97
C ILE A 434 -26.67 17.86 7.95
N ARG A 435 -25.70 16.95 7.95
CA ARG A 435 -25.65 15.83 6.99
C ARG A 435 -26.86 14.91 7.11
N VAL A 436 -27.36 14.71 8.33
CA VAL A 436 -28.56 13.92 8.60
C VAL A 436 -29.79 14.63 8.03
N TYR A 437 -29.90 15.94 8.23
CA TYR A 437 -30.99 16.72 7.67
C TYR A 437 -30.95 16.77 6.14
N GLU A 438 -29.77 16.93 5.54
CA GLU A 438 -29.59 16.86 4.08
C GLU A 438 -30.02 15.49 3.54
N ALA A 439 -29.57 14.39 4.16
CA ALA A 439 -29.98 13.04 3.78
C ALA A 439 -31.50 12.85 3.88
N LYS A 440 -32.12 13.33 4.95
CA LYS A 440 -33.58 13.26 5.12
C LYS A 440 -34.36 14.12 4.13
N LEU A 441 -33.88 15.32 3.80
CA LEU A 441 -34.52 16.16 2.79
C LEU A 441 -34.50 15.49 1.42
N ILE A 442 -33.37 14.89 1.04
CA ILE A 442 -33.24 14.11 -0.19
C ILE A 442 -34.22 12.94 -0.21
N GLU A 443 -34.39 12.22 0.90
CA GLU A 443 -35.35 11.12 1.03
C GLU A 443 -36.80 11.57 0.75
N PHE A 444 -37.15 12.79 1.16
CA PHE A 444 -38.46 13.40 0.89
C PHE A 444 -38.57 14.09 -0.49
N GLY A 445 -37.54 13.97 -1.34
CA GLY A 445 -37.51 14.55 -2.68
C GLY A 445 -37.25 16.06 -2.70
N ILE A 446 -36.80 16.62 -1.58
CA ILE A 446 -36.42 18.04 -1.43
C ILE A 446 -34.90 18.15 -1.66
N PRO A 447 -34.43 18.99 -2.59
CA PRO A 447 -32.99 19.17 -2.79
C PRO A 447 -32.29 19.64 -1.51
N ALA A 448 -31.15 19.03 -1.18
CA ALA A 448 -30.38 19.36 0.03
C ALA A 448 -29.95 20.85 0.11
N GLU A 449 -29.87 21.51 -1.05
CA GLU A 449 -29.57 22.93 -1.19
C GLU A 449 -30.62 23.85 -0.54
N GLU A 450 -31.86 23.37 -0.31
CA GLU A 450 -32.90 24.15 0.40
C GLU A 450 -32.60 24.33 1.89
N LEU A 451 -31.70 23.54 2.49
CA LEU A 451 -31.31 23.68 3.90
C LEU A 451 -30.49 24.95 4.14
N GLY A 452 -29.70 25.38 3.15
CA GLY A 452 -28.93 26.63 3.19
C GLY A 452 -27.90 26.76 4.32
N LEU A 453 -27.50 25.65 4.94
CA LEU A 453 -26.53 25.62 6.04
C LEU A 453 -25.19 25.05 5.56
N GLU A 454 -24.10 25.76 5.86
CA GLU A 454 -22.76 25.32 5.51
C GLU A 454 -22.10 24.55 6.66
N LEU A 455 -21.36 23.49 6.32
CA LEU A 455 -20.59 22.73 7.28
C LEU A 455 -19.46 23.58 7.86
N LEU A 456 -19.28 23.53 9.19
CA LEU A 456 -18.16 24.17 9.86
C LEU A 456 -16.85 23.43 9.53
N THR A 457 -15.75 24.17 9.39
CA THR A 457 -14.42 23.57 9.31
C THR A 457 -14.03 22.99 10.67
N THR A 458 -13.85 21.67 10.75
CA THR A 458 -13.53 21.00 12.03
C THR A 458 -12.23 20.19 11.94
N PRO A 459 -11.43 20.11 13.03
CA PRO A 459 -10.23 19.28 13.10
C PRO A 459 -10.56 17.80 13.40
N THR A 460 -11.83 17.45 13.54
CA THR A 460 -12.33 16.11 13.86
C THR A 460 -12.60 15.30 12.59
N SER A 461 -12.76 13.98 12.72
CA SER A 461 -13.12 13.11 11.59
C SER A 461 -14.34 13.67 10.85
N THR A 462 -14.23 13.70 9.52
CA THR A 462 -15.31 14.09 8.60
C THR A 462 -16.25 12.93 8.30
N MET A 463 -16.06 11.74 8.88
CA MET A 463 -17.03 10.67 8.76
C MET A 463 -18.26 10.99 9.62
N PRO A 464 -19.49 10.83 9.08
CA PRO A 464 -20.70 11.08 9.84
C PRO A 464 -20.73 10.18 11.08
N ALA A 465 -20.97 10.76 12.26
CA ALA A 465 -21.09 9.97 13.49
C ALA A 465 -22.41 9.19 13.50
N GLY A 466 -22.49 8.05 12.81
CA GLY A 466 -23.56 7.04 12.92
C GLY A 466 -25.00 7.50 12.68
N LEU A 467 -25.26 8.79 12.50
CA LEU A 467 -26.58 9.38 12.36
C LEU A 467 -27.05 9.38 10.90
N VAL A 468 -26.14 9.18 9.94
CA VAL A 468 -26.42 9.11 8.49
C VAL A 468 -26.60 7.64 8.04
N ALA A 469 -26.92 6.74 8.97
CA ALA A 469 -27.44 5.42 8.64
C ALA A 469 -28.96 5.53 8.49
N ALA A 470 -29.39 5.95 7.29
CA ALA A 470 -30.71 5.68 6.71
C ALA A 470 -30.70 6.12 5.24
#